data_AF-A0A2N5EN03-F1
#
_entry.id   AF-A0A2N5EN03-F1
#
_cell.length_a   1.000
_cell.length_b   1.000
_cell.length_c   1.000
_cell.angle_alpha   90.00
_cell.angle_beta   90.00
_cell.angle_gamma   90.00
#
_symmetry.space_group_name_H-M   'P 1'
#
loop_
_entity.id
_entity.type
_entity.pdbx_description
1 polymer ?
#
loop_
_entity_poly.entity_id
_entity_poly.type
_entity_poly.pdbx_seq_one_letter_code
_entity_poly.pdbx_strand_id
1 'polypeptide(L)'
;MTTQQGFTLIEVLFAAMLFAVSLLGLLTYQQALTAGFDRQRQVQQAWRLAGQHLEAFSLTGHQSGLLPAPQGWQLTISSASAGAPGGCRWASVTVTAPAQQQVTVRRLLC
;
A
#
# COMPACT_ATOMS: atom_id res chain seq x y z
N MET A 1 -36.87 -45.67 18.98
CA MET A 1 -35.83 -46.28 18.14
C MET A 1 -35.63 -45.40 16.93
N THR A 2 -34.52 -44.66 16.84
CA THR A 2 -34.22 -43.78 15.70
C THR A 2 -33.62 -44.61 14.58
N THR A 3 -34.35 -44.77 13.48
CA THR A 3 -33.86 -45.37 12.23
C THR A 3 -32.73 -44.53 11.65
N GLN A 4 -31.49 -45.04 11.71
CA GLN A 4 -30.36 -44.46 10.99
C GLN A 4 -30.53 -44.75 9.49
N GLN A 5 -30.98 -43.76 8.73
CA GLN A 5 -30.96 -43.81 7.28
C GLN A 5 -29.53 -43.49 6.82
N GLY A 6 -28.89 -44.46 6.15
CA GLY A 6 -27.58 -44.25 5.54
C GLY A 6 -27.65 -43.20 4.45
N PHE A 7 -26.62 -42.38 4.33
CA PHE A 7 -26.52 -41.34 3.31
C PHE A 7 -26.62 -41.94 1.91
N THR A 8 -27.48 -41.38 1.06
CA THR A 8 -27.58 -41.81 -0.34
C THR A 8 -26.43 -41.23 -1.15
N LEU A 9 -25.89 -41.98 -2.13
CA LEU A 9 -24.74 -41.55 -2.94
C LEU A 9 -24.99 -40.21 -3.65
N ILE A 10 -26.21 -40.00 -4.16
CA ILE A 10 -26.59 -38.78 -4.87
C ILE A 10 -26.64 -37.57 -3.93
N GLU A 11 -27.04 -37.76 -2.67
CA GLU A 11 -27.11 -36.71 -1.66
C GLU A 11 -25.72 -36.27 -1.21
N VAL A 12 -24.76 -37.21 -1.08
CA VAL A 12 -23.35 -36.88 -0.85
C VAL A 12 -22.78 -36.07 -2.02
N LEU A 13 -23.11 -36.44 -3.27
CA LEU A 13 -22.67 -35.71 -4.46
C LEU A 13 -23.23 -34.27 -4.49
N PHE A 14 -24.51 -34.09 -4.17
CA PHE A 14 -25.11 -32.76 -4.06
C PHE A 14 -24.48 -31.94 -2.92
N ALA A 15 -24.29 -32.54 -1.74
CA ALA A 15 -23.64 -31.88 -0.62
C ALA A 15 -22.20 -31.45 -0.95
N ALA A 16 -21.43 -32.32 -1.60
CA ALA A 16 -20.08 -32.01 -2.06
C ALA A 16 -20.06 -30.89 -3.12
N MET A 17 -21.02 -30.89 -4.04
CA MET A 17 -21.15 -29.84 -5.05
C MET A 17 -21.48 -28.48 -4.42
N LEU A 18 -22.46 -28.43 -3.50
CA LEU A 18 -22.82 -27.21 -2.78
C LEU A 18 -21.66 -26.70 -1.92
N PHE A 19 -20.94 -27.62 -1.26
CA PHE A 19 -19.76 -27.29 -0.48
C PHE A 19 -18.65 -26.70 -1.35
N ALA A 20 -18.36 -27.32 -2.51
CA ALA A 20 -17.35 -26.82 -3.45
C ALA A 20 -17.71 -25.43 -3.99
N VAL A 21 -18.97 -25.20 -4.37
CA VAL A 21 -19.44 -23.88 -4.84
C VAL A 21 -19.29 -22.82 -3.74
N SER A 22 -19.66 -23.17 -2.50
CA SER A 22 -19.51 -22.28 -1.35
C SER A 22 -18.04 -21.93 -1.09
N LEU A 23 -17.14 -22.92 -1.16
CA LEU A 23 -15.71 -22.72 -0.98
C LEU A 23 -15.11 -21.81 -2.06
N LEU A 24 -15.53 -22.00 -3.31
CA LEU A 24 -15.06 -21.21 -4.44
C LEU A 24 -15.54 -19.76 -4.33
N GLY A 25 -16.80 -19.55 -3.92
CA GLY A 25 -17.33 -18.22 -3.62
C GLY A 25 -16.55 -17.51 -2.50
N LEU A 26 -16.19 -18.24 -1.44
CA LEU A 26 -15.42 -17.66 -0.34
C LEU A 26 -13.99 -17.28 -0.76
N LEU A 27 -13.31 -18.14 -1.52
CA LEU A 27 -11.95 -17.88 -2.00
C LEU A 27 -11.90 -16.68 -2.96
N THR A 28 -12.84 -16.61 -3.89
CA THR A 28 -12.92 -15.49 -4.85
C THR A 28 -13.21 -14.18 -4.14
N TYR A 29 -14.08 -14.18 -3.13
CA TYR A 29 -14.34 -13.00 -2.30
C TYR A 29 -13.09 -12.53 -1.55
N GLN A 30 -12.34 -13.45 -0.93
CA GLN A 30 -11.10 -13.09 -0.24
C GLN A 30 -10.04 -12.53 -1.20
N GLN A 31 -9.91 -13.09 -2.41
CA GLN A 31 -8.98 -12.59 -3.42
C GLN A 31 -9.30 -11.15 -3.87
N ALA A 32 -10.59 -10.84 -4.06
CA ALA A 32 -11.02 -9.49 -4.43
C ALA A 32 -10.71 -8.46 -3.33
N LEU A 33 -10.92 -8.83 -2.07
CA LEU A 33 -10.56 -8.00 -0.91
C LEU A 33 -9.05 -7.77 -0.82
N THR A 34 -8.23 -8.82 -0.98
CA THR A 34 -6.77 -8.70 -0.91
C THR A 34 -6.21 -7.80 -2.01
N ALA A 35 -6.76 -7.87 -3.22
CA ALA A 35 -6.35 -7.00 -4.32
C ALA A 35 -6.59 -5.51 -4.01
N GLY A 36 -7.67 -5.18 -3.30
CA GLY A 36 -7.92 -3.83 -2.80
C GLY A 36 -6.90 -3.37 -1.76
N PHE A 37 -6.54 -4.27 -0.83
CA PHE A 37 -5.54 -3.98 0.20
C PHE A 37 -4.13 -3.79 -0.35
N ASP A 38 -3.76 -4.49 -1.42
CA ASP A 38 -2.45 -4.32 -2.05
C ASP A 38 -2.25 -2.89 -2.56
N ARG A 39 -3.27 -2.30 -3.19
CA ARG A 39 -3.22 -0.89 -3.63
C ARG A 39 -3.08 0.07 -2.46
N GLN A 40 -3.79 -0.16 -1.37
CA GLN A 40 -3.67 0.68 -0.17
C GLN A 40 -2.29 0.54 0.49
N ARG A 41 -1.72 -0.66 0.54
CA ARG A 41 -0.38 -0.90 1.06
C ARG A 41 0.70 -0.18 0.26
N GLN A 42 0.59 -0.15 -1.07
CA GLN A 42 1.52 0.58 -1.94
C GLN A 42 1.51 2.09 -1.63
N VAL A 43 0.33 2.68 -1.44
CA VAL A 43 0.20 4.09 -1.03
C VAL A 43 0.88 4.30 0.32
N GLN A 44 0.60 3.46 1.33
CA GLN A 44 1.20 3.56 2.65
C GLN A 44 2.74 3.40 2.62
N GLN A 45 3.27 2.58 1.73
CA GLN A 45 4.71 2.47 1.50
C GLN A 45 5.29 3.75 0.88
N ALA A 46 4.59 4.35 -0.09
CA ALA A 46 5.00 5.60 -0.70
C ALA A 46 5.05 6.77 0.30
N TRP A 47 4.05 6.88 1.19
CA TRP A 47 4.06 7.87 2.27
C TRP A 47 5.24 7.68 3.23
N ARG A 48 5.52 6.44 3.63
CA ARG A 48 6.64 6.13 4.53
C ARG A 48 7.98 6.50 3.90
N LEU A 49 8.19 6.15 2.63
CA LEU A 49 9.40 6.52 1.89
C LEU A 49 9.53 8.04 1.78
N ALA A 50 8.48 8.74 1.34
CA ALA A 50 8.48 10.20 1.23
C ALA A 50 8.83 10.88 2.56
N GLY A 51 8.27 10.39 3.67
CA GLY A 51 8.56 10.86 5.02
C GLY A 51 10.02 10.63 5.44
N GLN A 52 10.54 9.41 5.25
CA GLN A 52 11.93 9.08 5.58
C GLN A 52 12.93 9.92 4.78
N HIS A 53 12.67 10.15 3.49
CA HIS A 53 13.50 11.00 2.65
C HIS A 53 13.44 12.48 3.08
N LEU A 54 12.27 12.95 3.51
CA LEU A 54 12.09 14.31 4.02
C LEU A 54 12.80 14.51 5.36
N GLU A 55 12.76 13.52 6.24
CA GLU A 55 13.48 13.53 7.52
C GLU A 55 14.99 13.50 7.29
N ALA A 56 15.50 12.62 6.41
CA ALA A 56 16.90 12.60 6.05
C ALA A 56 17.37 13.94 5.45
N PHE A 57 16.54 14.57 4.60
CA PHE A 57 16.79 15.91 4.06
C PHE A 57 16.81 16.98 5.16
N SER A 58 15.95 16.88 6.18
CA SER A 58 15.96 17.80 7.32
C SER A 58 17.24 17.74 8.14
N LEU A 59 17.77 16.53 8.34
CA LEU A 59 18.97 16.29 9.17
C LEU A 59 20.28 16.63 8.45
N THR A 60 20.36 16.37 7.14
CA THR A 60 21.60 16.54 6.36
C THR A 60 21.66 17.84 5.56
N GLY A 61 20.52 18.49 5.32
CA GLY A 61 20.40 19.71 4.54
C GLY A 61 20.81 19.60 3.08
N HIS A 62 21.13 18.40 2.58
CA HIS A 62 21.53 18.14 1.21
C HIS A 62 20.44 17.44 0.43
N GLN A 63 20.30 17.82 -0.85
CA GLN A 63 19.36 17.20 -1.78
C GLN A 63 19.75 15.72 -2.00
N SER A 64 18.92 14.83 -1.45
CA SER A 64 18.57 13.53 -2.05
C SER A 64 19.71 12.57 -2.43
N GLY A 65 20.79 12.50 -1.64
CA GLY A 65 21.86 11.54 -1.90
C GLY A 65 21.92 10.34 -0.95
N LEU A 66 21.29 10.42 0.23
CA LEU A 66 21.62 9.51 1.33
C LEU A 66 20.84 8.19 1.37
N LEU A 67 19.67 8.11 0.75
CA LEU A 67 18.85 6.88 0.77
C LEU A 67 18.63 6.37 -0.65
N PRO A 68 19.03 5.12 -0.95
CA PRO A 68 18.74 4.51 -2.24
C PRO A 68 17.22 4.32 -2.40
N ALA A 69 16.68 4.89 -3.48
CA ALA A 69 15.30 4.63 -3.88
C ALA A 69 15.14 3.14 -4.27
N PRO A 70 14.01 2.49 -3.97
CA PRO A 70 13.70 1.17 -4.52
C PRO A 70 13.64 1.24 -6.07
N GLN A 71 14.07 0.17 -6.76
CA GLN A 71 14.07 0.16 -8.23
C GLN A 71 12.67 0.43 -8.80
N GLY A 72 12.60 1.34 -9.78
CA GLY A 72 11.33 1.76 -10.42
C GLY A 72 10.59 2.91 -9.73
N TRP A 73 11.10 3.43 -8.61
CA TRP A 73 10.52 4.58 -7.90
C TRP A 73 11.25 5.86 -8.29
N GLN A 74 10.50 6.90 -8.63
CA GLN A 74 11.08 8.23 -8.92
C GLN A 74 10.87 9.14 -7.72
N LEU A 75 11.96 9.73 -7.22
CA LEU A 75 11.91 10.70 -6.13
C LEU A 75 12.40 12.07 -6.61
N THR A 76 11.55 13.07 -6.46
CA THR A 76 11.86 14.47 -6.77
C THR A 76 11.76 15.28 -5.50
N ILE A 77 12.87 15.89 -5.07
CA ILE A 77 12.92 16.74 -3.88
C ILE A 77 13.14 18.18 -4.34
N SER A 78 12.31 19.09 -3.86
CA SER A 78 12.42 20.53 -4.10
C SER A 78 12.40 21.28 -2.78
N SER A 79 13.29 22.27 -2.65
CA SER A 79 13.37 23.12 -1.47
C SER A 79 13.22 24.58 -1.87
N ALA A 80 12.27 25.29 -1.27
CA ALA A 80 12.01 26.70 -1.54
C ALA A 80 12.05 27.51 -0.24
N SER A 81 12.87 28.56 -0.20
CA SER A 81 12.90 29.54 0.89
C SER A 81 11.82 30.63 0.74
N ALA A 82 11.17 30.72 -0.42
CA ALA A 82 10.15 31.72 -0.70
C ALA A 82 8.92 31.53 0.20
N GLY A 83 8.62 32.54 1.02
CA GLY A 83 7.44 32.58 1.89
C GLY A 83 7.56 31.76 3.19
N ALA A 84 8.77 31.37 3.61
CA ALA A 84 9.00 30.73 4.89
C ALA A 84 9.41 31.77 5.96
N PRO A 85 8.76 31.79 7.15
CA PRO A 85 9.10 32.73 8.22
C PRO A 85 10.44 32.36 8.88
N GLY A 86 11.21 33.36 9.31
CA GLY A 86 12.30 33.17 10.28
C GLY A 86 13.51 32.33 9.83
N GLY A 87 13.91 32.40 8.56
CA GLY A 87 15.09 31.65 8.06
C GLY A 87 14.84 30.18 7.77
N CYS A 88 13.59 29.72 7.90
CA CYS A 88 13.17 28.37 7.55
C CYS A 88 13.10 28.19 6.02
N ARG A 89 13.13 26.93 5.55
CA ARG A 89 12.92 26.56 4.15
C ARG A 89 11.78 25.54 4.02
N TRP A 90 10.91 25.70 3.04
CA TRP A 90 9.98 24.64 2.66
C TRP A 90 10.76 23.52 1.95
N ALA A 91 10.56 22.28 2.39
CA ALA A 91 11.01 21.09 1.69
C ALA A 91 9.81 20.28 1.24
N SER A 92 9.76 19.95 -0.05
CA SER A 92 8.77 19.06 -0.64
C SER A 92 9.46 17.86 -1.26
N VAL A 93 8.95 16.68 -0.94
CA VAL A 93 9.39 15.40 -1.49
C VAL A 93 8.20 14.80 -2.23
N THR A 94 8.38 14.60 -3.52
CA THR A 94 7.43 13.92 -4.39
C THR A 94 7.97 12.53 -4.69
N VAL A 95 7.18 11.51 -4.37
CA VAL A 95 7.49 10.11 -4.64
C VAL A 95 6.48 9.58 -5.64
N THR A 96 6.95 9.10 -6.78
CA THR A 96 6.15 8.41 -7.79
C THR A 96 6.37 6.92 -7.65
N ALA A 97 5.33 6.22 -7.19
CA ALA A 97 5.32 4.77 -7.12
C ALA A 97 5.17 4.14 -8.52
N PRO A 98 5.66 2.90 -8.75
CA PRO A 98 5.57 2.21 -10.04
C PRO A 98 4.14 2.07 -10.57
N ALA A 99 3.15 2.07 -9.67
CA ALA A 99 1.72 2.03 -10.00
C ALA A 99 1.15 3.40 -10.46
N GLN A 100 2.00 4.33 -10.91
CA GLN A 100 1.65 5.71 -11.31
C GLN A 100 0.96 6.53 -10.20
N GLN A 101 1.10 6.11 -8.94
CA GLN A 101 0.59 6.86 -7.81
C GLN A 101 1.66 7.84 -7.33
N GLN A 102 1.34 9.12 -7.34
CA GLN A 102 2.21 10.18 -6.89
C GLN A 102 1.80 10.65 -5.50
N VAL A 103 2.77 10.71 -4.58
CA VAL A 103 2.59 11.20 -3.22
C VAL A 103 3.55 12.36 -3.01
N THR A 104 3.01 13.51 -2.63
CA THR A 104 3.81 14.71 -2.33
C THR A 104 3.69 15.06 -0.86
N VAL A 105 4.82 15.11 -0.16
CA VAL A 105 4.90 15.51 1.25
C VAL A 105 5.66 16.83 1.32
N ARG A 106 5.09 17.83 1.99
CA ARG A 106 5.72 19.14 2.19
C ARG A 106 5.83 19.43 3.69
N ARG A 107 7.00 19.89 4.14
CA ARG A 107 7.27 20.28 5.53
C ARG A 107 8.09 21.57 5.58
N LEU A 108 7.86 22.38 6.60
CA LEU A 108 8.69 23.54 6.91
C LEU A 108 9.91 23.06 7.70
N LEU A 109 11.11 23.45 7.28
CA LEU A 109 12.37 23.12 7.95
C LEU A 109 12.96 24.38 8.55
N CYS A 110 13.02 24.39 9.87
CA CYS A 110 13.72 25.30 10.75
C CYS A 110 14.60 24.40 11.63
#